data_AF-A0A444K5E9-F1
#
_entry.id   AF-A0A444K5E9-F1
#
_cell.length_a   1.000
_cell.length_b   1.000
_cell.length_c   1.000
_cell.angle_alpha   90.00
_cell.angle_beta   90.00
_cell.angle_gamma   90.00
#
_symmetry.space_group_name_H-M   'P 1'
#
loop_
_entity.id
_entity.type
_entity.pdbx_description
1 polymer ?
#
loop_
_entity_poly.entity_id
_entity_poly.type
_entity_poly.pdbx_seq_one_letter_code
_entity_poly.pdbx_strand_id
1 'polypeptide(L)'
;MISDTLLRAARRMVFAGATAFAVGIVAVPSFVTPTVASDGPPSVADLAERLLGAVVNISTSQTVKGTEGPGAVPMPQLPEGSPFQDFFDDFFKNRGGDKGGGGQKVQSLGSGFVIDAEQGIVVTNNHVIADADDIEVNFSDGITLKATLVGTDTKTDVAVLKVDPKGHKLTAVKFGDSIKMRVGDWVMAIGNPFGLGGTGTVGIVA
;
A
#
# COMPACT_ATOMS: atom_id res chain seq x y z
N MET A 1 52.98 -48.30 -71.59
CA MET A 1 52.56 -48.57 -72.97
C MET A 1 51.20 -47.90 -73.15
N ILE A 2 51.16 -46.65 -73.64
CA ILE A 2 51.11 -46.28 -75.08
C ILE A 2 49.73 -46.72 -75.62
N SER A 3 48.69 -45.88 -75.42
CA SER A 3 48.13 -44.92 -76.39
C SER A 3 47.37 -45.58 -77.55
N ASP A 4 46.08 -45.28 -77.70
CA ASP A 4 45.53 -44.90 -79.01
C ASP A 4 44.14 -44.25 -78.88
N THR A 5 44.02 -42.93 -78.98
CA THR A 5 43.84 -42.12 -80.19
C THR A 5 42.57 -42.39 -81.01
N LEU A 6 41.66 -41.41 -80.94
CA LEU A 6 40.97 -40.76 -82.06
C LEU A 6 39.97 -41.55 -82.94
N LEU A 7 38.74 -41.03 -82.89
CA LEU A 7 38.02 -40.47 -84.06
C LEU A 7 37.27 -41.45 -84.97
N ARG A 8 35.94 -41.47 -84.83
CA ARG A 8 34.86 -41.71 -85.83
C ARG A 8 33.55 -41.75 -85.03
N ALA A 9 32.44 -41.12 -85.36
CA ALA A 9 32.07 -40.22 -86.44
C ALA A 9 30.85 -39.41 -85.94
N ALA A 10 30.83 -38.12 -86.24
CA ALA A 10 29.68 -37.27 -85.98
C ALA A 10 28.51 -37.66 -86.88
N ARG A 11 27.30 -37.81 -86.31
CA ARG A 11 26.06 -37.25 -86.87
C ARG A 11 24.85 -37.50 -85.96
N ARG A 12 24.20 -36.38 -85.62
CA ARG A 12 22.74 -36.20 -85.44
C ARG A 12 22.12 -36.75 -84.16
N MET A 13 21.87 -35.88 -83.19
CA MET A 13 20.59 -35.18 -83.09
C MET A 13 20.66 -34.15 -81.95
N VAL A 14 20.31 -32.92 -82.30
CA VAL A 14 20.07 -31.82 -81.37
C VAL A 14 18.83 -32.18 -80.55
N PHE A 15 18.97 -32.33 -79.24
CA PHE A 15 17.88 -32.07 -78.31
C PHE A 15 18.36 -30.99 -77.34
N ALA A 16 17.96 -29.76 -77.67
CA ALA A 16 18.00 -28.63 -76.77
C ALA A 16 17.03 -28.92 -75.61
N GLY A 17 17.57 -29.38 -74.48
CA GLY A 17 16.85 -29.43 -73.21
C GLY A 17 16.82 -28.03 -72.62
N ALA A 18 15.80 -27.25 -72.95
CA ALA A 18 15.49 -26.00 -72.28
C ALA A 18 15.12 -26.28 -70.82
N THR A 19 16.08 -26.13 -69.89
CA THR A 19 15.79 -26.08 -68.46
C THR A 19 15.09 -24.76 -68.15
N ALA A 20 13.77 -24.77 -68.22
CA ALA A 20 12.93 -23.71 -67.68
C ALA A 20 13.06 -23.71 -66.15
N PHE A 21 13.80 -22.75 -65.61
CA PHE A 21 13.78 -22.44 -64.17
C PHE A 21 12.42 -21.79 -63.86
N ALA A 22 11.44 -22.62 -63.46
CA ALA A 22 10.21 -22.12 -62.87
C ALA A 22 10.52 -21.63 -61.45
N VAL A 23 10.67 -20.31 -61.29
CA VAL A 23 10.67 -19.68 -59.96
C VAL A 23 9.25 -19.79 -59.41
N GLY A 24 8.98 -20.85 -58.66
CA GLY A 24 7.75 -20.99 -57.90
C GLY A 24 7.78 -19.97 -56.76
N ILE A 25 6.92 -18.95 -56.83
CA ILE A 25 6.62 -18.10 -55.68
C ILE A 25 5.89 -18.99 -54.66
N VAL A 26 6.62 -19.49 -53.66
CA VAL A 26 6.01 -20.13 -52.50
C VAL A 26 5.40 -19.01 -51.67
N ALA A 27 4.09 -18.83 -51.79
CA ALA A 27 3.33 -17.97 -50.89
C ALA A 27 3.40 -18.60 -49.49
N VAL A 28 4.25 -18.05 -48.63
CA VAL A 28 4.29 -18.43 -47.21
C VAL A 28 3.04 -17.82 -46.58
N PRO A 29 2.10 -18.62 -46.03
CA PRO A 29 0.97 -18.05 -45.33
C PRO A 29 1.47 -17.29 -44.11
N SER A 30 1.29 -15.98 -44.10
CA SER A 30 1.51 -15.14 -42.93
C SER A 30 0.44 -15.49 -41.89
N PHE A 31 0.80 -16.30 -40.91
CA PHE A 31 -0.02 -16.49 -39.71
C PHE A 31 0.04 -15.18 -38.91
N VAL A 32 -1.03 -14.40 -38.95
CA VAL A 32 -1.21 -13.27 -38.04
C VAL A 32 -1.55 -13.89 -36.68
N THR A 33 -0.56 -13.95 -35.78
CA THR A 33 -0.85 -14.28 -34.38
C THR A 33 -1.72 -13.16 -33.83
N PRO A 34 -2.90 -13.46 -33.25
CA PRO A 34 -3.67 -12.43 -32.57
C PRO A 34 -2.80 -11.85 -31.46
N THR A 35 -2.52 -10.55 -31.54
CA THR A 35 -2.01 -9.79 -30.39
C THR A 35 -3.09 -9.90 -29.33
N VAL A 36 -2.82 -10.67 -28.28
CA VAL A 36 -3.59 -10.59 -27.05
C VAL A 36 -3.33 -9.18 -26.54
N ALA A 37 -4.30 -8.27 -26.73
CA ALA A 37 -4.33 -7.05 -25.96
C ALA A 37 -4.28 -7.48 -24.49
N SER A 38 -3.26 -7.05 -23.76
CA SER A 38 -3.18 -7.35 -22.34
C SER A 38 -4.33 -6.63 -21.66
N ASP A 39 -5.45 -7.33 -21.48
CA ASP A 39 -6.47 -6.92 -20.54
C ASP A 39 -5.77 -6.68 -19.20
N GLY A 40 -6.23 -5.66 -18.47
CA GLY A 40 -5.71 -5.34 -17.14
C GLY A 40 -5.73 -6.57 -16.21
N PRO A 41 -5.19 -6.44 -14.99
CA PRO A 41 -5.08 -7.57 -14.09
C PRO A 41 -6.48 -8.19 -13.90
N PRO A 42 -6.55 -9.53 -13.81
CA PRO A 42 -7.77 -10.16 -13.33
C PRO A 42 -8.17 -9.55 -11.99
N SER A 43 -9.42 -9.81 -11.58
CA SER A 43 -9.94 -9.33 -10.30
C SER A 43 -8.90 -9.46 -9.17
N VAL A 44 -8.69 -8.37 -8.44
CA VAL A 44 -7.77 -8.35 -7.29
C VAL A 44 -8.40 -8.92 -6.01
N ALA A 45 -9.62 -9.46 -6.10
CA ALA A 45 -10.37 -9.96 -4.94
C ALA A 45 -9.60 -11.05 -4.16
N ASP A 46 -9.02 -12.02 -4.85
CA ASP A 46 -8.24 -13.11 -4.22
C ASP A 46 -6.98 -12.58 -3.50
N LEU A 47 -6.38 -11.51 -4.04
CA LEU A 47 -5.24 -10.85 -3.42
C LEU A 47 -5.70 -10.09 -2.16
N ALA A 48 -6.80 -9.35 -2.26
CA ALA A 48 -7.39 -8.62 -1.15
C ALA A 48 -7.77 -9.56 0.00
N GLU A 49 -8.50 -10.64 -0.28
CA GLU A 49 -8.95 -11.62 0.71
C GLU A 49 -7.79 -12.20 1.54
N ARG A 50 -6.64 -12.44 0.89
CA ARG A 50 -5.44 -12.97 1.56
C ARG A 50 -4.71 -11.92 2.40
N LEU A 51 -4.77 -10.65 2.02
CA LEU A 51 -3.95 -9.58 2.61
C LEU A 51 -4.69 -8.75 3.66
N LEU A 52 -6.02 -8.65 3.59
CA LEU A 52 -6.81 -7.80 4.49
C LEU A 52 -6.58 -8.14 5.97
N GLY A 53 -6.41 -9.42 6.31
CA GLY A 53 -6.14 -9.85 7.69
C GLY A 53 -4.76 -9.43 8.22
N ALA A 54 -3.81 -9.06 7.35
CA ALA A 54 -2.51 -8.53 7.75
C ALA A 54 -2.48 -7.01 7.89
N VAL A 55 -3.54 -6.32 7.43
CA VAL A 55 -3.66 -4.86 7.51
C VAL A 55 -4.42 -4.48 8.77
N VAL A 56 -3.78 -3.68 9.60
CA VAL A 56 -4.30 -3.28 10.90
C VAL A 56 -4.57 -1.80 10.94
N ASN A 57 -5.50 -1.41 11.80
CA ASN A 57 -5.68 -0.02 12.19
C ASN A 57 -4.75 0.30 13.36
N ILE A 58 -4.10 1.46 13.30
CA ILE A 58 -3.28 1.98 14.40
C ILE A 58 -4.05 3.13 15.03
N SER A 59 -4.34 3.00 16.32
CA SER A 59 -4.97 4.04 17.12
C SER A 59 -3.97 4.50 18.16
N THR A 60 -3.76 5.81 18.24
CA THR A 60 -2.89 6.38 19.25
C THR A 60 -3.64 7.40 20.08
N SER A 61 -3.17 7.58 21.30
CA SER A 61 -3.69 8.63 22.14
C SER A 61 -2.61 9.35 22.91
N GLN A 62 -2.78 10.65 23.01
CA GLN A 62 -1.90 11.55 23.73
C GLN A 62 -2.71 12.27 24.80
N THR A 63 -2.22 12.23 26.03
CA THR A 63 -2.76 13.01 27.14
C THR A 63 -2.10 14.36 27.12
N VAL A 64 -2.74 15.34 26.49
CA VAL A 64 -2.25 16.72 26.56
C VAL A 64 -2.48 17.21 27.99
N LYS A 65 -1.40 17.30 28.77
CA LYS A 65 -1.41 18.05 30.03
C LYS A 65 -1.75 19.49 29.68
N GLY A 66 -3.01 19.88 29.90
CA GLY A 66 -3.42 21.27 29.75
C GLY A 66 -2.48 22.13 30.56
N THR A 67 -1.81 23.07 29.91
CA THR A 67 -1.11 24.16 30.58
C THR A 67 -2.09 24.79 31.58
N GLU A 68 -1.64 24.91 32.82
CA GLU A 68 -2.43 25.31 33.99
C GLU A 68 -3.49 26.39 33.67
N GLY A 69 -4.76 26.05 33.90
CA GLY A 69 -5.86 27.00 33.84
C GLY A 69 -7.23 26.32 33.76
N PRO A 70 -8.04 26.32 34.84
CA PRO A 70 -9.41 25.85 34.77
C PRO A 70 -10.24 26.84 33.94
N GLY A 71 -10.78 26.40 32.80
CA GLY A 71 -11.87 27.09 32.12
C GLY A 71 -11.57 28.48 31.53
N ALA A 72 -10.33 28.81 31.22
CA ALA A 72 -10.00 30.10 30.60
C ALA A 72 -10.30 30.09 29.10
N VAL A 73 -11.58 30.17 28.72
CA VAL A 73 -11.88 31.09 27.61
C VAL A 73 -11.27 32.44 28.02
N PRO A 74 -10.45 33.10 27.19
CA PRO A 74 -9.96 34.43 27.53
C PRO A 74 -11.18 35.31 27.75
N MET A 75 -11.51 35.63 29.01
CA MET A 75 -12.58 36.58 29.28
C MET A 75 -12.07 37.93 28.77
N PRO A 76 -12.71 38.53 27.75
CA PRO A 76 -12.39 39.89 27.38
C PRO A 76 -12.61 40.73 28.63
N GLN A 77 -11.58 41.45 29.10
CA GLN A 77 -11.74 42.33 30.24
C GLN A 77 -12.68 43.46 29.82
N LEU A 78 -13.95 43.35 30.21
CA LEU A 78 -14.93 44.40 30.03
C LEU A 78 -14.58 45.57 30.98
N PRO A 79 -14.81 46.83 30.57
CA PRO A 79 -14.62 47.97 31.46
C PRO A 79 -15.45 47.83 32.74
N GLU A 80 -14.83 48.12 33.89
CA GLU A 80 -15.50 48.05 35.21
C GLU A 80 -16.77 48.92 35.21
N GLY A 81 -17.91 48.32 35.57
CA GLY A 81 -19.22 48.97 35.61
C GLY A 81 -20.09 48.81 34.36
N SER A 82 -19.71 47.94 33.40
CA SER A 82 -20.56 47.70 32.22
C SER A 82 -21.86 46.96 32.58
N PRO A 83 -23.01 47.29 31.95
CA PRO A 83 -24.27 46.57 32.13
C PRO A 83 -24.23 45.09 31.74
N PHE A 84 -23.17 44.64 31.08
CA PHE A 84 -22.98 43.28 30.57
C PHE A 84 -22.14 42.40 31.51
N GLN A 85 -21.54 42.97 32.56
CA GLN A 85 -20.67 42.27 33.50
C GLN A 85 -21.42 41.17 34.25
N ASP A 86 -22.56 41.49 34.86
CA ASP A 86 -23.34 40.54 35.66
C ASP A 86 -23.91 39.39 34.81
N PHE A 87 -24.29 39.68 33.56
CA PHE A 87 -24.76 38.68 32.60
C PHE A 87 -23.65 37.70 32.19
N PHE A 88 -22.44 38.20 31.95
CA PHE A 88 -21.28 37.38 31.61
C PHE A 88 -20.84 36.51 32.80
N ASP A 89 -20.79 37.09 34.00
CA ASP A 89 -20.39 36.37 35.20
C ASP A 89 -21.34 35.21 35.52
N ASP A 90 -22.66 35.40 35.39
CA ASP A 90 -23.64 34.34 35.59
C ASP A 90 -23.58 33.26 34.49
N PHE A 91 -23.37 33.66 33.23
CA PHE A 91 -23.22 32.72 32.10
C PHE A 91 -22.03 31.78 32.27
N PHE A 92 -20.90 32.28 32.78
CA PHE A 92 -19.70 31.47 33.00
C PHE A 92 -19.71 30.71 34.33
N LYS A 93 -20.30 31.28 35.40
CA LYS A 93 -20.47 30.58 36.68
C LYS A 93 -21.40 29.38 36.58
N ASN A 94 -22.48 29.47 35.80
CA ASN A 94 -23.43 28.35 35.62
C ASN A 94 -23.01 27.30 34.59
N ARG A 95 -21.95 27.54 33.81
CA ARG A 95 -21.45 26.60 32.79
C ARG A 95 -20.20 25.83 33.23
N GLY A 96 -19.53 26.27 34.29
CA GLY A 96 -18.30 25.66 34.83
C GLY A 96 -18.50 24.53 35.84
N GLY A 97 -19.69 23.94 35.91
CA GLY A 97 -20.10 23.04 37.00
C GLY A 97 -19.88 21.53 36.78
N ASP A 98 -19.35 21.07 35.65
CA ASP A 98 -19.07 19.64 35.47
C ASP A 98 -17.59 19.32 35.73
N LYS A 99 -17.36 18.65 36.85
CA LYS A 99 -16.06 18.20 37.34
C LYS A 99 -15.51 17.11 36.43
N GLY A 100 -14.43 17.42 35.71
CA GLY A 100 -13.61 16.41 35.05
C GLY A 100 -12.26 17.00 34.65
N GLY A 101 -11.32 17.07 35.59
CA GLY A 101 -9.91 17.46 35.33
C GLY A 101 -9.13 16.40 34.55
N GLY A 102 -9.65 15.99 33.40
CA GLY A 102 -8.94 15.12 32.46
C GLY A 102 -8.25 15.97 31.40
N GLY A 103 -6.94 15.80 31.24
CA GLY A 103 -6.21 16.36 30.10
C GLY A 103 -6.94 16.02 28.79
N GLN A 104 -6.90 16.94 27.83
CA GLN A 104 -7.54 16.70 26.54
C GLN A 104 -6.82 15.52 25.86
N LYS A 105 -7.54 14.41 25.68
CA LYS A 105 -7.01 13.22 25.00
C LYS A 105 -7.15 13.45 23.50
N VAL A 106 -6.04 13.69 22.82
CA VAL A 106 -6.00 13.78 21.36
C VAL A 106 -5.77 12.38 20.81
N GLN A 107 -6.54 11.98 19.79
CA GLN A 107 -6.41 10.69 19.13
C GLN A 107 -5.88 10.87 17.71
N SER A 108 -4.98 9.99 17.30
CA SER A 108 -4.56 9.86 15.90
C SER A 108 -4.89 8.46 15.39
N LEU A 109 -5.12 8.36 14.08
CA LEU A 109 -5.49 7.12 13.41
C LEU A 109 -4.62 6.90 12.18
N GLY A 110 -4.24 5.66 11.95
CA GLY A 110 -3.46 5.25 10.79
C GLY A 110 -3.64 3.78 10.45
N SER A 111 -2.81 3.31 9.51
CA SER A 111 -2.78 1.90 9.12
C SER A 111 -1.40 1.31 9.40
N GLY A 112 -1.35 -0.01 9.56
CA GLY A 112 -0.10 -0.76 9.67
C GLY A 112 -0.20 -2.13 9.02
N PHE A 113 0.92 -2.81 8.93
CA PHE A 113 1.02 -4.16 8.38
C PHE A 113 1.75 -5.08 9.36
N VAL A 114 1.15 -6.23 9.64
CA VAL A 114 1.84 -7.31 10.37
C VAL A 114 2.86 -7.94 9.42
N ILE A 115 4.15 -7.87 9.76
CA ILE A 115 5.24 -8.42 8.95
C ILE A 115 5.83 -9.71 9.53
N ASP A 116 5.59 -9.96 10.81
CA ASP A 116 5.94 -11.21 11.48
C ASP A 116 4.81 -11.59 12.44
N ALA A 117 4.12 -12.69 12.15
CA ALA A 117 2.97 -13.16 12.93
C ALA A 117 3.39 -13.86 14.23
N GLU A 118 4.53 -14.55 14.23
CA GLU A 118 5.01 -15.29 15.40
C GLU A 118 5.56 -14.33 16.45
N GLN A 119 6.27 -13.31 15.97
CA GLN A 119 6.78 -12.26 16.81
C GLN A 119 5.77 -11.14 17.03
N GLY A 120 4.67 -11.02 16.26
CA GLY A 120 3.76 -9.89 16.40
C GLY A 120 4.42 -8.55 16.07
N ILE A 121 5.21 -8.51 14.99
CA ILE A 121 5.85 -7.28 14.50
C ILE A 121 4.93 -6.59 13.52
N VAL A 122 4.70 -5.30 13.74
CA VAL A 122 3.86 -4.44 12.92
C VAL A 122 4.69 -3.25 12.44
N VAL A 123 4.58 -2.90 11.15
CA VAL A 123 5.18 -1.69 10.57
C VAL A 123 4.09 -0.67 10.28
N THR A 124 4.36 0.59 10.58
CA THR A 124 3.48 1.74 10.29
C THR A 124 4.33 2.98 10.00
N ASN A 125 3.68 4.12 9.77
CA ASN A 125 4.37 5.39 9.61
C ASN A 125 4.75 5.98 10.97
N ASN A 126 5.91 6.63 11.03
CA ASN A 126 6.37 7.29 12.25
C ASN A 126 5.43 8.43 12.66
N HIS A 127 4.95 9.25 11.73
CA HIS A 127 4.04 10.35 12.05
C HIS A 127 2.70 9.90 12.66
N VAL A 128 2.27 8.65 12.43
CA VAL A 128 1.03 8.10 13.03
C VAL A 128 1.20 7.89 14.53
N ILE A 129 2.41 7.54 14.96
CA ILE A 129 2.73 7.19 16.34
C ILE A 129 3.55 8.25 17.08
N ALA A 130 3.83 9.37 16.42
CA ALA A 130 4.60 10.47 17.00
C ALA A 130 3.87 11.02 18.24
N ASP A 131 4.62 11.21 19.32
CA ASP A 131 4.15 11.76 20.60
C ASP A 131 2.98 11.01 21.27
N ALA A 132 2.72 9.77 20.85
CA ALA A 132 1.71 8.92 21.44
C ALA A 132 2.14 8.39 22.82
N ASP A 133 1.29 8.56 23.83
CA ASP A 133 1.47 7.94 25.14
C ASP A 133 1.04 6.46 25.11
N ASP A 134 -0.04 6.17 24.39
CA ASP A 134 -0.58 4.83 24.20
C ASP A 134 -0.77 4.55 22.70
N ILE A 135 -0.38 3.33 22.29
CA ILE A 135 -0.53 2.82 20.93
C ILE A 135 -1.31 1.51 21.00
N GLU A 136 -2.38 1.42 20.22
CA GLU A 136 -3.22 0.24 20.07
C GLU A 136 -3.25 -0.19 18.60
N VAL A 137 -3.18 -1.51 18.38
CA VAL A 137 -3.32 -2.15 17.08
C VAL A 137 -4.68 -2.85 17.04
N ASN A 138 -5.55 -2.40 16.16
CA ASN A 138 -6.88 -2.94 15.97
C ASN A 138 -6.91 -3.82 14.70
N PHE A 139 -7.24 -5.09 14.88
CA PHE A 139 -7.32 -6.09 13.82
C PHE A 139 -8.70 -6.10 13.17
N SER A 140 -8.79 -6.62 11.95
CA SER A 140 -10.03 -6.64 11.15
C SER A 140 -11.14 -7.50 11.75
N ASP A 141 -10.81 -8.42 12.66
CA ASP A 141 -11.75 -9.25 13.40
C ASP A 141 -12.25 -8.59 14.70
N GLY A 142 -11.85 -7.34 14.95
CA GLY A 142 -12.26 -6.54 16.11
C GLY A 142 -11.38 -6.73 17.34
N ILE A 143 -10.32 -7.54 17.27
CA ILE A 143 -9.38 -7.68 18.38
C ILE A 143 -8.49 -6.44 18.46
N THR A 144 -8.25 -5.94 19.68
CA THR A 144 -7.34 -4.83 19.96
C THR A 144 -6.20 -5.31 20.84
N LEU A 145 -4.96 -5.05 20.40
CA LEU A 145 -3.75 -5.36 21.15
C LEU A 145 -2.97 -4.09 21.44
N LYS A 146 -2.53 -3.92 22.70
CA LYS A 146 -1.61 -2.84 23.06
C LYS A 146 -0.26 -3.09 22.39
N ALA A 147 0.28 -2.05 21.76
CA ALA A 147 1.57 -2.08 21.08
C ALA A 147 2.64 -1.45 21.96
N THR A 148 3.86 -1.93 21.77
CA THR A 148 5.08 -1.30 22.29
C THR A 148 5.93 -0.85 21.12
N LEU A 149 6.54 0.33 21.24
CA LEU A 149 7.45 0.83 20.22
C LEU A 149 8.77 0.06 20.28
N VAL A 150 9.18 -0.53 19.17
CA VAL A 150 10.49 -1.18 19.01
C VAL A 150 11.53 -0.16 18.54
N GLY A 151 11.15 0.71 17.59
CA GLY A 151 12.01 1.76 17.08
C GLY A 151 11.37 2.56 15.96
N THR A 152 11.94 3.72 15.65
CA THR A 152 11.50 4.60 14.56
C THR A 152 12.68 5.10 13.74
N ASP A 153 12.40 5.47 12.49
CA ASP A 153 13.27 6.27 11.65
C ASP A 153 12.47 7.45 11.10
N THR A 154 12.78 8.64 11.60
CA THR A 154 12.10 9.88 11.22
C THR A 154 12.44 10.34 9.81
N LYS A 155 13.56 9.90 9.22
CA LYS A 155 13.95 10.31 7.87
C LYS A 155 13.15 9.59 6.79
N THR A 156 12.83 8.32 7.03
CA THR A 156 12.03 7.49 6.12
C THR A 156 10.56 7.41 6.53
N ASP A 157 10.20 8.04 7.65
CA ASP A 157 8.86 8.04 8.24
C ASP A 157 8.33 6.62 8.55
N VAL A 158 9.20 5.77 9.09
CA VAL A 158 8.89 4.36 9.42
C VAL A 158 8.95 4.14 10.93
N ALA A 159 8.00 3.36 11.45
CA ALA A 159 8.00 2.87 12.83
C ALA A 159 7.76 1.36 12.88
N VAL A 160 8.41 0.70 13.82
CA VAL A 160 8.25 -0.72 14.11
C VAL A 160 7.64 -0.87 15.49
N LEU A 161 6.52 -1.58 15.56
CA LEU A 161 5.76 -1.87 16.77
C LEU A 161 5.79 -3.37 17.06
N LYS A 162 5.65 -3.72 18.34
CA LYS A 162 5.52 -5.08 18.83
C LYS A 162 4.21 -5.22 19.59
N VAL A 163 3.42 -6.22 19.22
CA VAL A 163 2.23 -6.66 19.97
C VAL A 163 2.46 -8.05 20.55
N ASP A 164 1.81 -8.32 21.68
CA ASP A 164 1.70 -9.68 22.22
C ASP A 164 0.42 -10.32 21.66
N PRO A 165 0.51 -11.37 20.83
CA PRO A 165 -0.66 -12.01 20.25
C PRO A 165 -1.59 -12.64 21.28
N LYS A 166 -1.13 -12.95 22.50
CA LYS A 166 -1.94 -13.56 23.58
C LYS A 166 -2.77 -14.77 23.14
N GLY A 167 -2.22 -15.60 22.25
CA GLY A 167 -2.90 -16.77 21.68
C GLY A 167 -3.82 -16.49 20.49
N HIS A 168 -3.96 -15.24 20.07
CA HIS A 168 -4.59 -14.88 18.81
C HIS A 168 -3.65 -15.13 17.63
N LYS A 169 -4.17 -15.78 16.58
CA LYS A 169 -3.40 -16.11 15.38
C LYS A 169 -3.35 -14.92 14.44
N LEU A 170 -2.18 -14.28 14.36
CA LEU A 170 -1.95 -13.17 13.44
C LEU A 170 -1.76 -13.66 12.00
N THR A 171 -2.15 -12.82 11.04
CA THR A 171 -1.82 -12.99 9.63
C THR A 171 -0.74 -11.99 9.27
N ALA A 172 0.36 -12.44 8.66
CA ALA A 172 1.45 -11.57 8.24
C ALA A 172 1.56 -11.47 6.71
N VAL A 173 1.92 -10.29 6.22
CA VAL A 173 2.28 -10.06 4.81
C VAL A 173 3.77 -10.35 4.59
N LYS A 174 4.11 -10.84 3.40
CA LYS A 174 5.50 -11.08 2.99
C LYS A 174 6.02 -9.87 2.19
N PHE A 175 7.29 -9.53 2.40
CA PHE A 175 7.95 -8.54 1.57
C PHE A 175 8.17 -9.06 0.14
N GLY A 176 7.93 -8.18 -0.83
CA GLY A 176 8.37 -8.34 -2.21
C GLY A 176 9.74 -7.71 -2.45
N ASP A 177 10.26 -7.90 -3.66
CA ASP A 177 11.51 -7.29 -4.11
C ASP A 177 11.21 -6.04 -4.95
N SER A 178 11.34 -4.85 -4.35
CA SER A 178 11.04 -3.58 -5.01
C SER A 178 12.03 -3.22 -6.11
N ILE A 179 13.24 -3.78 -6.11
CA ILE A 179 14.27 -3.50 -7.13
C ILE A 179 13.84 -4.02 -8.51
N LYS A 180 12.97 -5.03 -8.54
CA LYS A 180 12.44 -5.63 -9.78
C LYS A 180 11.22 -4.90 -10.33
N MET A 181 10.64 -3.95 -9.59
CA MET A 181 9.44 -3.23 -10.03
C MET A 181 9.77 -2.22 -11.13
N ARG A 182 8.83 -2.02 -12.06
CA ARG A 182 8.95 -1.09 -13.19
C ARG A 182 7.75 -0.16 -13.25
N VAL A 183 7.96 1.02 -13.81
CA VAL A 183 6.87 1.93 -14.19
C VAL A 183 5.89 1.19 -15.11
N GLY A 184 4.59 1.29 -14.79
CA GLY A 184 3.51 0.58 -15.47
C GLY A 184 3.14 -0.78 -14.88
N ASP A 185 3.91 -1.34 -13.94
CA ASP A 185 3.51 -2.56 -13.24
C ASP A 185 2.26 -2.28 -12.37
N TRP A 186 1.32 -3.22 -12.32
CA TRP A 186 0.10 -3.09 -11.52
C TRP A 186 0.37 -3.17 -10.02
N VAL A 187 -0.28 -2.30 -9.25
CA VAL A 187 -0.18 -2.25 -7.79
C VAL A 187 -1.55 -2.16 -7.15
N MET A 188 -1.65 -2.65 -5.92
CA MET A 188 -2.79 -2.47 -5.06
C MET A 188 -2.33 -1.84 -3.74
N ALA A 189 -2.86 -0.66 -3.43
CA ALA A 189 -2.72 -0.04 -2.13
C ALA A 189 -3.84 -0.55 -1.20
N ILE A 190 -3.49 -0.93 0.02
CA ILE A 190 -4.44 -1.40 1.04
C ILE A 190 -4.18 -0.62 2.33
N GLY A 191 -5.24 -0.22 3.05
CA GLY A 191 -5.12 0.44 4.35
C GLY A 191 -6.34 0.17 5.22
N ASN A 192 -6.28 0.49 6.51
CA ASN A 192 -7.41 0.42 7.43
C ASN A 192 -7.40 1.61 8.42
N PRO A 193 -7.42 2.87 7.96
CA PRO A 193 -7.27 4.01 8.86
C PRO A 193 -8.47 4.22 9.79
N PHE A 194 -9.65 3.67 9.47
CA PHE A 194 -10.87 3.86 10.27
C PHE A 194 -11.36 2.58 10.98
N GLY A 195 -10.65 1.45 10.85
CA GLY A 195 -11.07 0.19 11.46
C GLY A 195 -12.29 -0.48 10.81
N LEU A 196 -12.73 -0.04 9.62
CA LEU A 196 -13.97 -0.49 8.96
C LEU A 196 -13.80 -1.70 8.03
N GLY A 197 -12.79 -2.54 8.26
CA GLY A 197 -12.53 -3.74 7.44
C GLY A 197 -11.59 -3.54 6.26
N GLY A 198 -10.86 -2.41 6.24
CA GLY A 198 -9.85 -2.10 5.23
C GLY A 198 -10.39 -1.56 3.90
N THR A 199 -9.62 -0.71 3.25
CA THR A 199 -9.89 -0.15 1.92
C THR A 199 -8.77 -0.53 0.96
N GLY A 200 -9.12 -0.74 -0.31
CA GLY A 200 -8.20 -1.12 -1.38
C GLY A 200 -8.32 -0.19 -2.58
N THR A 201 -7.21 0.12 -3.24
CA THR A 201 -7.19 0.90 -4.49
C THR A 201 -6.18 0.28 -5.45
N VAL A 202 -6.58 0.10 -6.70
CA VAL A 202 -5.71 -0.47 -7.75
C VAL A 202 -5.19 0.65 -8.65
N GLY A 203 -3.91 0.55 -9.00
CA GLY A 203 -3.26 1.49 -9.91
C GLY A 203 -2.04 0.86 -10.55
N ILE A 204 -1.14 1.70 -11.04
CA ILE A 204 0.15 1.30 -11.60
C ILE A 204 1.28 2.04 -10.87
N VAL A 205 2.48 1.47 -10.90
CA VAL A 205 3.71 2.20 -10.55
C VAL A 205 3.89 3.36 -11.54
N ALA A 206 4.10 4.56 -11.01
CA ALA A 206 4.34 5.78 -11.78
C ALA A 206 5.83 6.13 -11.84
#